data_AF-A0AAQ3QCQ4-F1
#
_entry.id   AF-A0AAQ3QCQ4-F1
#
_cell.length_a   1.000
_cell.length_b   1.000
_cell.length_c   1.000
_cell.angle_alpha   90.00
_cell.angle_beta   90.00
_cell.angle_gamma   90.00
#
_symmetry.space_group_name_H-M   'P 1'
#
loop_
_entity.id
_entity.type
_entity.pdbx_description
1 polymer ?
#
loop_
_entity_poly.entity_id
_entity_poly.type
_entity_poly.pdbx_seq_one_letter_code
_entity_poly.pdbx_strand_id
1 'polypeptide(L)'
;MPRIFHVLQEDIYSVKRFRKVKCPIIRRLANSLMMHGHNNGKKLIAVRIIKHTMEIIHLLTNANPIQVTVDVIINSYAIEKD
;
A
#
# COMPACT_ATOMS: atom_id res chain seq x y z
N MET A 1 -5.04 -17.78 10.02
CA MET A 1 -4.36 -17.07 8.90
C MET A 1 -5.20 -15.89 8.40
N PRO A 2 -5.30 -14.73 9.09
CA PRO A 2 -6.19 -13.67 8.65
C PRO A 2 -5.47 -12.49 7.98
N ARG A 3 -6.13 -11.91 6.97
CA ARG A 3 -5.90 -10.60 6.31
C ARG A 3 -4.93 -10.44 5.13
N ILE A 4 -4.31 -11.48 4.57
CA ILE A 4 -3.60 -11.33 3.27
C ILE A 4 -4.57 -11.33 2.07
N PHE A 5 -5.66 -12.11 2.14
CA PHE A 5 -6.63 -12.23 1.04
C PHE A 5 -7.25 -10.89 0.59
N HIS A 6 -7.43 -9.95 1.51
CA HIS A 6 -8.07 -8.67 1.20
C HIS A 6 -7.21 -7.75 0.30
N VAL A 7 -5.88 -7.94 0.29
CA VAL A 7 -4.98 -7.14 -0.56
C VAL A 7 -5.05 -7.60 -2.03
N LEU A 8 -5.38 -8.87 -2.27
CA LEU A 8 -5.43 -9.46 -3.61
C LEU A 8 -6.77 -9.25 -4.34
N GLN A 9 -7.82 -8.83 -3.64
CA GLN A 9 -9.17 -8.71 -4.21
C GLN A 9 -9.28 -7.69 -5.37
N GLU A 10 -10.16 -8.00 -6.33
CA GLU A 10 -10.56 -7.23 -7.52
C GLU A 10 -10.91 -5.75 -7.20
N ASP A 11 -10.81 -4.86 -8.20
CA ASP A 11 -10.83 -3.41 -7.96
C ASP A 11 -12.23 -2.77 -7.86
N ILE A 12 -13.01 -3.24 -6.89
CA ILE A 12 -14.37 -2.75 -6.57
C ILE A 12 -14.40 -1.29 -6.09
N TYR A 13 -13.24 -0.71 -5.77
CA TYR A 13 -13.11 0.60 -5.16
C TYR A 13 -13.06 1.75 -6.18
N SER A 14 -12.94 1.44 -7.47
CA SER A 14 -13.00 2.44 -8.56
C SER A 14 -14.44 2.74 -9.02
N VAL A 15 -15.40 1.89 -8.65
CA VAL A 15 -16.77 1.89 -9.21
C VAL A 15 -17.61 3.14 -8.83
N LYS A 16 -17.35 3.79 -7.68
CA LYS A 16 -18.07 5.01 -7.27
C LYS A 16 -17.10 6.08 -6.76
N ARG A 17 -17.46 7.36 -6.97
CA ARG A 17 -16.73 8.51 -6.42
C ARG A 17 -16.54 8.31 -4.90
N PHE A 18 -15.32 8.53 -4.40
CA PHE A 18 -14.89 8.34 -3.01
C PHE A 18 -14.85 6.89 -2.47
N ARG A 19 -15.17 5.84 -3.24
CA ARG A 19 -14.95 4.45 -2.75
C ARG A 19 -13.48 4.13 -2.50
N LYS A 20 -12.55 4.81 -3.19
CA LYS A 20 -11.10 4.70 -2.94
C LYS A 20 -10.68 5.08 -1.52
N VAL A 21 -11.51 5.80 -0.75
CA VAL A 21 -11.23 6.12 0.67
C VAL A 21 -11.31 4.87 1.55
N LYS A 22 -12.21 3.92 1.23
CA LYS A 22 -12.35 2.65 1.96
C LYS A 22 -11.27 1.63 1.58
N CYS A 23 -10.45 1.92 0.57
CA CYS A 23 -9.38 1.05 0.11
C CYS A 23 -8.26 1.00 1.18
N PRO A 24 -7.83 -0.19 1.62
CA PRO A 24 -6.69 -0.31 2.53
C PRO A 24 -5.42 0.36 1.99
N ILE A 25 -4.67 1.06 2.84
CA ILE A 25 -3.47 1.81 2.47
C ILE A 25 -2.43 0.91 1.78
N ILE A 26 -2.19 -0.28 2.32
CA ILE A 26 -1.28 -1.29 1.74
C ILE A 26 -1.69 -1.68 0.31
N ARG A 27 -2.99 -1.74 0.02
CA ARG A 27 -3.50 -2.05 -1.32
C ARG A 27 -3.25 -0.89 -2.29
N ARG A 28 -3.36 0.35 -1.82
CA ARG A 28 -3.02 1.55 -2.61
C ARG A 28 -1.53 1.54 -2.96
N LEU A 29 -0.67 1.23 -1.99
CA LEU A 29 0.77 1.07 -2.20
C LEU A 29 1.08 -0.02 -3.23
N ALA A 30 0.47 -1.20 -3.10
CA ALA A 30 0.65 -2.30 -4.07
C ALA A 30 0.24 -1.90 -5.49
N ASN A 31 -0.86 -1.17 -5.65
CA ASN A 31 -1.31 -0.66 -6.94
C ASN A 31 -0.32 0.34 -7.54
N SER A 32 0.29 1.22 -6.72
CA SER A 32 1.31 2.17 -7.17
C SER A 32 2.60 1.50 -7.64
N LEU A 33 3.00 0.37 -7.05
CA LEU A 33 4.20 -0.38 -7.46
C LEU A 33 4.08 -1.02 -8.85
N MET A 34 2.86 -1.20 -9.35
CA MET A 34 2.58 -1.86 -10.63
C MET A 34 2.37 -0.89 -11.80
N MET A 35 2.62 0.41 -11.65
CA MET A 35 2.24 1.42 -12.66
C MET A 35 3.14 1.46 -13.91
N HIS A 36 4.34 0.88 -13.86
CA HIS A 36 5.24 0.81 -15.01
C HIS A 36 4.93 -0.42 -15.86
N GLY A 37 4.89 -0.27 -17.19
CA GLY A 37 4.36 -1.30 -18.12
C GLY A 37 4.80 -2.74 -17.85
N HIS A 38 6.08 -2.99 -17.59
CA HIS A 38 6.59 -4.33 -17.27
C HIS A 38 6.03 -4.92 -15.96
N ASN A 39 5.57 -4.08 -15.04
CA ASN A 39 5.05 -4.42 -13.72
C ASN A 39 3.52 -4.49 -13.68
N ASN A 40 2.83 -4.19 -14.79
CA ASN A 40 1.38 -4.26 -14.87
C ASN A 40 0.86 -5.66 -14.54
N GLY A 41 -0.19 -5.73 -13.71
CA GLY A 41 -0.84 -7.00 -13.33
C GLY A 41 -0.03 -7.90 -12.38
N LYS A 42 1.21 -7.54 -12.03
CA LYS A 42 2.09 -8.34 -11.15
C LYS A 42 1.78 -8.17 -9.66
N LYS A 43 0.51 -8.34 -9.28
CA LYS A 43 0.00 -8.05 -7.92
C LYS A 43 0.60 -8.94 -6.84
N LEU A 44 0.82 -10.22 -7.15
CA LEU A 44 1.47 -11.16 -6.22
C LEU A 44 2.90 -10.74 -5.89
N ILE A 45 3.64 -10.27 -6.89
CA ILE A 45 5.03 -9.81 -6.71
C ILE A 45 5.03 -8.53 -5.86
N ALA A 46 4.16 -7.57 -6.17
CA ALA A 46 4.04 -6.33 -5.39
C ALA A 46 3.70 -6.61 -3.91
N VAL A 47 2.77 -7.53 -3.63
CA VAL A 47 2.41 -7.90 -2.25
C VAL A 47 3.57 -8.60 -1.52
N ARG A 48 4.35 -9.44 -2.22
CA ARG A 48 5.57 -10.06 -1.64
C ARG A 48 6.62 -9.02 -1.28
N ILE A 49 6.88 -8.06 -2.18
CA ILE A 49 7.82 -6.96 -1.93
C ILE A 49 7.39 -6.20 -0.67
N ILE A 50 6.11 -5.80 -0.58
CA ILE A 50 5.61 -5.05 0.59
C ILE A 50 5.74 -5.88 1.87
N LYS A 51 5.45 -7.19 1.83
CA LYS A 51 5.61 -8.05 3.00
C LYS A 51 7.04 -8.01 3.53
N HIS A 52 8.03 -8.20 2.66
CA HIS A 52 9.43 -8.15 3.05
C HIS A 52 9.88 -6.75 3.51
N THR A 53 9.40 -5.69 2.86
CA THR A 53 9.70 -4.32 3.30
C THR A 53 9.17 -4.05 4.72
N MET A 54 7.96 -4.51 5.05
CA MET A 54 7.39 -4.34 6.38
C MET A 54 8.15 -5.14 7.45
N GLU A 55 8.65 -6.33 7.11
CA GLU A 55 9.54 -7.12 7.97
C GLU A 55 10.85 -6.36 8.23
N ILE A 56 11.47 -5.80 7.19
CA ILE A 56 12.70 -4.99 7.32
C ILE A 56 12.48 -3.77 8.20
N ILE A 57 11.39 -3.03 8.00
CA ILE A 57 11.06 -1.85 8.82
C ILE A 57 10.94 -2.25 10.30
N HIS A 58 10.25 -3.34 10.59
CA HIS A 58 10.10 -3.83 11.96
C HIS A 58 11.46 -4.17 12.59
N LEU A 59 12.32 -4.86 11.85
CA LEU A 59 13.66 -5.24 12.33
C LEU A 59 14.57 -4.03 12.58
N LEU A 60 14.48 -2.98 11.75
CA LEU A 60 15.32 -1.80 11.87
C LEU A 60 14.85 -0.81 12.94
N THR A 61 13.54 -0.69 13.16
CA THR A 61 12.95 0.34 14.02
C THR A 61 12.38 -0.20 15.32
N ASN A 62 12.19 -1.51 15.45
CA ASN A 62 11.43 -2.18 16.51
C ASN A 62 10.01 -1.62 16.73
N ALA A 63 9.49 -0.86 15.76
CA ALA A 63 8.15 -0.26 15.80
C ALA A 63 7.15 -1.07 14.97
N ASN A 64 5.86 -0.74 15.09
CA ASN A 64 4.84 -1.29 14.21
C ASN A 64 5.00 -0.71 12.79
N PRO A 65 5.33 -1.51 11.78
CA PRO A 65 5.64 -1.01 10.44
C PRO A 65 4.43 -0.36 9.75
N ILE A 66 3.20 -0.70 10.15
CA ILE A 66 1.98 -0.05 9.65
C ILE A 66 1.93 1.40 10.12
N GLN A 67 2.22 1.65 11.39
CA GLN A 67 2.21 3.01 11.96
C GLN A 67 3.28 3.86 11.29
N VAL A 68 4.51 3.34 11.16
CA VAL A 68 5.61 4.00 10.46
C VAL A 68 5.21 4.38 9.03
N THR A 69 4.53 3.48 8.31
CA THR A 69 4.06 3.76 6.95
C THR A 69 3.02 4.88 6.92
N VAL A 70 2.10 4.92 7.88
CA VAL A 70 1.08 5.99 8.00
C VAL A 70 1.74 7.33 8.31
N ASP A 71 2.66 7.36 9.27
CA ASP A 71 3.37 8.57 9.67
C ASP A 71 4.18 9.15 8.50
N VAL A 72 4.85 8.30 7.72
CA VAL A 72 5.57 8.72 6.51
C VAL A 72 4.62 9.36 5.49
N ILE A 73 3.44 8.79 5.26
CA ILE A 73 2.46 9.37 4.31
C ILE A 73 1.99 10.75 4.80
N ILE A 74 1.76 10.90 6.10
CA ILE A 74 1.38 12.18 6.71
C ILE A 74 2.53 13.20 6.63
N ASN A 75 3.78 12.78 6.73
CA ASN A 75 4.90 13.74 6.67
C ASN A 75 5.38 14.03 5.23
N SER A 76 5.01 13.22 4.24
CA SER A 76 5.49 13.34 2.86
C SER A 76 4.55 14.11 1.91
N TYR A 77 3.36 14.53 2.36
CA TYR A 77 2.45 15.29 1.51
C TYR A 77 2.78 16.79 1.54
N ALA A 78 2.71 17.45 0.38
CA ALA A 78 2.87 18.90 0.28
C ALA A 78 1.57 19.58 0.75
N ILE A 79 1.68 20.48 1.74
CA ILE A 79 0.54 21.22 2.31
C ILE A 79 0.24 22.51 1.53
N GLU A 80 1.25 23.11 0.89
CA GLU A 80 1.12 24.36 0.13
C GLU A 80 1.54 24.15 -1.32
N LYS A 81 0.61 24.46 -2.22
CA LYS A 81 0.88 24.81 -3.61
C LYS A 81 -0.07 25.93 -3.97
N ASP A 82 0.35 27.15 -3.67
CA ASP A 82 -0.09 28.33 -4.43
C ASP A 82 0.39 28.21 -5.88
#